data_AF-A0A2V9PFS4-F1
#
_entry.id   AF-A0A2V9PFS4-F1
#
_cell.length_a   1.000
_cell.length_b   1.000
_cell.length_c   1.000
_cell.angle_alpha   90.00
_cell.angle_beta   90.00
_cell.angle_gamma   90.00
#
_symmetry.space_group_name_H-M   'P 1'
#
loop_
_entity.id
_entity.type
_entity.pdbx_description
1 polymer ?
#
loop_
_entity_poly.entity_id
_entity_poly.type
_entity_poly.pdbx_seq_one_letter_code
_entity_poly.pdbx_strand_id
1 'polypeptide(L)'
;MNAHSSPRSSQFQPSSRALNSALYLFVFLAFAPNVHGRDKNSTETFGMGLTVTVPASEAELVQAVQDVVADGIIQGSREYNKDEYIASAEAADSTSAFPKWDGPGRTFYKIRKNAIDPRNFKDTGDAGTLAVRYVVQPG
;
A
#
# COMPACT_ATOMS: atom_id res chain seq x y z
N MET A 1 -60.73 44.05 -4.58
CA MET A 1 -59.58 43.21 -4.99
C MET A 1 -58.68 43.02 -3.79
N ASN A 2 -58.56 41.79 -3.30
CA ASN A 2 -57.36 41.16 -2.71
C ASN A 2 -57.80 39.88 -2.00
N ALA A 3 -57.37 38.76 -2.57
CA ALA A 3 -57.70 37.40 -2.17
C ALA A 3 -56.98 37.01 -0.87
N HIS A 4 -57.68 36.26 0.00
CA HIS A 4 -57.05 35.50 1.07
C HIS A 4 -57.64 34.09 1.03
N SER A 5 -56.97 33.23 0.27
CA SER A 5 -57.26 31.80 0.19
C SER A 5 -56.16 31.07 0.95
N SER A 6 -56.48 30.49 2.10
CA SER A 6 -55.55 29.71 2.91
C SER A 6 -55.11 28.43 2.19
N PRO A 7 -53.83 28.02 2.26
CA PRO A 7 -53.39 26.74 1.71
C PRO A 7 -53.74 25.58 2.66
N ARG A 8 -54.32 24.52 2.10
CA ARG A 8 -54.58 23.23 2.76
C ARG A 8 -53.26 22.50 3.00
N SER A 9 -52.82 22.39 4.25
CA SER A 9 -51.64 21.62 4.63
C SER A 9 -51.95 20.12 4.59
N SER A 10 -51.39 19.43 3.59
CA SER A 10 -51.34 17.97 3.54
C SER A 10 -50.30 17.48 4.53
N GLN A 11 -50.72 16.95 5.69
CA GLN A 11 -49.80 16.30 6.62
C GLN A 11 -49.42 14.93 6.07
N PHE A 12 -48.17 14.80 5.66
CA PHE A 12 -47.53 13.54 5.31
C PHE A 12 -47.33 12.74 6.61
N GLN A 13 -48.09 11.66 6.81
CA GLN A 13 -47.84 10.71 7.90
C GLN A 13 -47.02 9.53 7.36
N PRO A 14 -45.72 9.42 7.66
CA PRO A 14 -44.96 8.24 7.29
C PRO A 14 -45.43 7.04 8.12
N SER A 15 -45.79 5.97 7.44
CA SER A 15 -46.19 4.71 8.08
C SER A 15 -45.06 4.16 8.96
N SER A 16 -45.42 3.56 10.10
CA SER A 16 -44.52 3.02 11.13
C SER A 16 -43.45 2.03 10.62
N ARG A 17 -43.66 1.47 9.42
CA ARG A 17 -42.67 0.63 8.74
C ARG A 17 -41.46 1.41 8.21
N ALA A 18 -41.65 2.66 7.75
CA ALA A 18 -40.56 3.51 7.28
C ALA A 18 -39.64 3.96 8.43
N LEU A 19 -40.21 4.13 9.63
CA LEU A 19 -39.45 4.48 10.84
C LEU A 19 -38.49 3.36 11.27
N ASN A 20 -38.96 2.11 11.22
CA ASN A 20 -38.15 0.95 11.60
C ASN A 20 -37.01 0.70 10.59
N SER A 21 -37.26 0.87 9.29
CA SER A 21 -36.23 0.73 8.24
C SER A 21 -35.13 1.79 8.38
N ALA A 22 -35.49 3.03 8.73
CA ALA A 22 -34.54 4.11 8.98
C ALA A 22 -33.66 3.84 10.22
N LEU A 23 -34.23 3.20 11.25
CA LEU A 23 -33.50 2.84 12.46
C LEU A 23 -32.43 1.77 12.19
N TYR A 24 -32.73 0.76 11.38
CA TYR A 24 -31.73 -0.25 10.99
C TYR A 24 -30.60 0.32 10.13
N LEU A 25 -30.90 1.27 9.24
CA LEU A 25 -29.88 1.95 8.44
C LEU A 25 -28.94 2.82 9.32
N PHE A 26 -29.48 3.45 10.37
CA PHE A 26 -28.70 4.24 11.32
C PHE A 26 -27.77 3.39 12.18
N VAL A 27 -28.21 2.20 12.62
CA VAL A 27 -27.39 1.28 13.42
C VAL A 27 -26.23 0.69 12.62
N PHE A 28 -26.40 0.46 11.31
CA PHE A 28 -25.32 -0.04 10.44
C PHE A 28 -24.20 0.99 10.20
N LEU A 29 -24.52 2.30 10.16
CA LEU A 29 -23.52 3.37 10.00
C LEU A 29 -22.68 3.60 11.27
N ALA A 30 -23.21 3.28 12.45
CA ALA A 30 -22.52 3.48 13.73
C ALA A 30 -21.50 2.38 14.07
N PHE A 31 -21.51 1.25 13.34
CA PHE A 31 -20.60 0.11 13.54
C PHE A 31 -19.63 -0.12 12.38
N ALA A 32 -19.40 0.89 11.54
CA ALA A 32 -18.27 0.83 10.63
C ALA A 32 -16.98 0.80 11.49
N PRO A 33 -16.15 -0.27 11.42
CA PRO A 33 -14.82 -0.20 12.01
C PRO A 33 -14.12 1.01 11.40
N ASN A 34 -13.52 1.85 12.24
CA ASN A 34 -12.64 2.91 11.77
C ASN A 34 -11.44 2.22 11.11
N VAL A 35 -11.58 1.92 9.81
CA VAL A 35 -10.46 1.64 8.93
C VAL A 35 -9.74 2.98 8.82
N HIS A 36 -8.85 3.22 9.78
CA HIS A 36 -7.92 4.33 9.73
C HIS A 36 -7.05 4.07 8.50
N GLY A 37 -7.39 4.73 7.40
CA GLY A 37 -6.49 4.84 6.26
C GLY A 37 -5.18 5.40 6.82
N ARG A 38 -4.10 4.65 6.65
CA ARG A 38 -2.77 5.03 7.12
C ARG A 38 -2.45 6.46 6.67
N ASP A 39 -2.36 7.39 7.61
CA ASP A 39 -1.91 8.74 7.33
C ASP A 39 -0.48 8.69 6.80
N LYS A 40 -0.30 9.12 5.55
CA LYS A 40 1.03 9.26 4.94
C LYS A 40 1.68 10.51 5.51
N ASN A 41 2.30 10.39 6.69
CA ASN A 41 3.19 11.44 7.17
C ASN A 41 4.46 11.42 6.29
N SER A 42 4.39 12.15 5.19
CA SER A 42 5.41 12.23 4.14
C SER A 42 6.38 13.33 4.53
N THR A 43 7.23 13.06 5.52
CA THR A 43 8.40 13.90 5.77
C THR A 43 9.59 12.95 5.67
N GLU A 44 10.56 13.32 4.83
CA GLU A 44 11.72 12.53 4.36
C GLU A 44 11.45 11.65 3.11
N THR A 45 11.40 12.30 1.93
CA THR A 45 11.43 11.62 0.62
C THR A 45 12.88 11.28 0.25
N PHE A 46 13.37 10.11 0.68
CA PHE A 46 14.67 9.59 0.25
C PHE A 46 14.58 9.02 -1.18
N GLY A 47 14.50 9.89 -2.19
CA GLY A 47 14.53 9.53 -3.62
C GLY A 47 13.23 8.89 -4.17
N MET A 48 13.29 8.33 -5.39
CA MET A 48 12.21 7.49 -5.94
C MET A 48 12.11 6.20 -5.11
N GLY A 49 11.22 6.19 -4.12
CA GLY A 49 11.04 5.07 -3.19
C GLY A 49 9.77 5.21 -2.36
N LEU A 50 9.47 4.19 -1.55
CA LEU A 50 8.35 4.18 -0.62
C LEU A 50 8.86 4.31 0.82
N THR A 51 8.49 5.39 1.50
CA THR A 51 8.76 5.59 2.93
C THR A 51 7.50 5.30 3.73
N VAL A 52 7.61 4.49 4.78
CA VAL A 52 6.50 4.16 5.69
C VAL A 52 6.95 4.13 7.16
N THR A 53 6.37 4.98 8.02
CA THR A 53 6.45 4.87 9.48
C THR A 53 5.58 3.73 10.02
N VAL A 54 6.16 2.66 10.54
CA VAL A 54 5.41 1.52 11.08
C VAL A 54 5.41 1.61 12.62
N PRO A 55 4.26 1.43 13.31
CA PRO A 55 4.20 1.46 14.77
C PRO A 55 4.75 0.16 15.37
N ALA A 56 6.05 -0.07 15.20
CA ALA A 56 6.80 -1.21 15.71
C ALA A 56 8.20 -0.76 16.15
N SER A 57 8.85 -1.54 17.01
CA SER A 57 10.24 -1.28 17.40
C SER A 57 11.20 -1.47 16.24
N GLU A 58 12.37 -0.82 16.30
CA GLU A 58 13.42 -1.02 15.29
C GLU A 58 13.83 -2.49 15.16
N ALA A 59 13.88 -3.23 16.28
CA ALA A 59 14.22 -4.66 16.28
C ALA A 59 13.18 -5.50 15.51
N GLU A 60 11.89 -5.24 15.73
CA GLU A 60 10.80 -5.91 14.99
C GLU A 60 10.86 -5.57 13.50
N LEU A 61 11.18 -4.31 13.16
CA LEU A 61 11.31 -3.89 11.76
C LEU A 61 12.52 -4.52 11.09
N VAL A 62 13.66 -4.61 11.77
CA VAL A 62 14.84 -5.30 11.28
C VAL A 62 14.53 -6.77 11.01
N GLN A 63 13.88 -7.46 11.95
CA GLN A 63 13.51 -8.86 11.76
C GLN A 63 12.54 -9.03 10.59
N ALA A 64 11.49 -8.22 10.51
CA ALA A 64 10.52 -8.28 9.41
C ALA A 64 11.18 -8.03 8.05
N VAL A 65 12.11 -7.07 7.96
CA VAL A 65 12.86 -6.81 6.72
C VAL A 65 13.81 -7.97 6.39
N GLN A 66 14.44 -8.60 7.38
CA GLN A 66 15.25 -9.80 7.15
C GLN A 66 14.41 -10.96 6.58
N ASP A 67 13.22 -11.19 7.14
CA ASP A 67 12.29 -12.22 6.66
C ASP A 67 11.85 -11.93 5.22
N VAL A 68 11.48 -10.68 4.92
CA VAL A 68 11.14 -10.24 3.56
C VAL A 68 12.32 -10.39 2.61
N VAL A 69 13.54 -10.05 3.03
CA VAL A 69 14.73 -10.20 2.17
C VAL A 69 15.05 -11.68 1.90
N ALA A 70 14.79 -12.56 2.87
CA ALA A 70 15.05 -13.99 2.78
C ALA A 70 14.02 -14.80 1.98
N ASP A 71 12.78 -14.31 1.81
CA ASP A 71 11.68 -15.10 1.23
C ASP A 71 11.84 -15.46 -0.27
N GLY A 72 12.85 -14.90 -0.96
CA GLY A 72 13.15 -15.17 -2.36
C GLY A 72 12.26 -14.48 -3.39
N ILE A 73 11.27 -13.67 -2.97
CA ILE A 73 10.23 -13.07 -3.80
C ILE A 73 10.27 -11.52 -3.75
N ILE A 74 10.33 -10.86 -4.91
CA ILE A 74 10.08 -9.41 -5.02
C ILE A 74 8.61 -9.20 -5.40
N GLN A 75 7.85 -8.59 -4.49
CA GLN A 75 6.41 -8.32 -4.65
C GLN A 75 6.14 -7.04 -5.47
N GLY A 76 4.97 -6.97 -6.10
CA GLY A 76 4.52 -5.76 -6.82
C GLY A 76 5.27 -5.49 -8.13
N SER A 77 6.07 -6.45 -8.58
CA SER A 77 6.80 -6.43 -9.84
C SER A 77 6.40 -7.66 -10.66
N ARG A 78 6.32 -7.52 -11.99
CA ARG A 78 5.87 -8.61 -12.88
C ARG A 78 7.05 -9.13 -13.69
N GLU A 79 7.41 -10.39 -13.51
CA GLU A 79 8.21 -11.17 -14.48
C GLU A 79 7.22 -12.01 -15.32
N TYR A 80 7.62 -12.39 -16.54
CA TYR A 80 6.84 -13.14 -17.54
C TYR A 80 5.62 -13.97 -17.05
N ASN A 81 4.49 -13.86 -17.76
CA ASN A 81 3.26 -14.68 -17.66
C ASN A 81 2.41 -14.58 -16.36
N LYS A 82 1.88 -13.38 -16.09
CA LYS A 82 0.78 -13.09 -15.13
C LYS A 82 1.12 -13.16 -13.64
N ASP A 83 2.33 -13.57 -13.26
CA ASP A 83 2.73 -13.52 -11.86
C ASP A 83 2.94 -12.07 -11.40
N GLU A 84 2.31 -11.69 -10.29
CA GLU A 84 2.44 -10.35 -9.69
C GLU A 84 3.67 -10.22 -8.79
N TYR A 85 4.63 -11.13 -8.98
CA TYR A 85 5.84 -11.25 -8.21
C TYR A 85 7.01 -11.74 -9.09
N ILE A 86 8.22 -11.56 -8.58
CA ILE A 86 9.47 -12.03 -9.20
C ILE A 86 10.17 -12.96 -8.21
N ALA A 87 10.32 -14.23 -8.58
CA ALA A 87 10.96 -15.25 -7.76
C ALA A 87 12.48 -15.32 -7.97
N SER A 88 13.15 -16.15 -7.18
CA SER A 88 14.60 -16.40 -7.24
C SER A 88 15.46 -15.16 -6.97
N ALA A 89 14.94 -14.23 -6.17
CA ALA A 89 15.72 -13.11 -5.67
C ALA A 89 16.52 -13.55 -4.44
N GLU A 90 17.70 -12.99 -4.25
CA GLU A 90 18.62 -13.38 -3.18
C GLU A 90 18.92 -12.19 -2.26
N ALA A 91 19.10 -12.48 -0.98
CA ALA A 91 19.64 -11.53 -0.02
C ALA A 91 21.08 -11.14 -0.41
N ALA A 92 21.43 -9.87 -0.26
CA ALA A 92 22.78 -9.40 -0.51
C ALA A 92 23.19 -8.29 0.47
N ASP A 93 24.48 -8.21 0.74
CA ASP A 93 25.06 -7.14 1.58
C ASP A 93 25.29 -5.84 0.78
N SER A 94 25.39 -5.93 -0.54
CA SER A 94 25.59 -4.79 -1.43
C SER A 94 25.19 -5.09 -2.87
N THR A 95 25.10 -4.05 -3.69
CA THR A 95 24.83 -4.15 -5.13
C THR A 95 25.46 -2.98 -5.87
N SER A 96 25.85 -3.17 -7.13
CA SER A 96 26.28 -2.09 -8.01
C SER A 96 25.12 -1.23 -8.51
N ALA A 97 23.87 -1.69 -8.37
CA ALA A 97 22.68 -0.96 -8.80
C ALA A 97 22.38 0.28 -7.93
N PHE A 98 22.97 0.35 -6.74
CA PHE A 98 22.86 1.50 -5.84
C PHE A 98 24.24 1.96 -5.40
N PRO A 99 24.47 3.28 -5.23
CA PRO A 99 25.61 3.72 -4.45
C PRO A 99 25.50 3.18 -3.02
N LYS A 100 26.66 3.06 -2.36
CA LYS A 100 26.71 2.72 -0.93
C LYS A 100 25.83 3.72 -0.17
N TRP A 101 24.99 3.20 0.72
CA TRP A 101 24.16 4.05 1.56
C TRP A 101 25.03 4.83 2.56
N ASP A 102 24.79 6.14 2.62
CA ASP A 102 25.50 7.11 3.47
C ASP A 102 24.57 7.84 4.46
N GLY A 103 23.26 7.54 4.42
CA GLY A 103 22.28 8.08 5.35
C GLY A 103 22.17 7.26 6.65
N PRO A 104 21.23 7.64 7.55
CA PRO A 104 21.00 6.92 8.79
C PRO A 104 20.33 5.56 8.55
N GLY A 105 20.39 4.70 9.57
CA GLY A 105 19.71 3.41 9.58
C GLY A 105 20.51 2.25 8.98
N ARG A 106 19.87 1.09 8.95
CA ARG A 106 20.45 -0.18 8.51
C ARG A 106 19.92 -0.55 7.13
N THR A 107 20.82 -0.95 6.23
CA THR A 107 20.45 -1.34 4.87
C THR A 107 20.45 -2.83 4.64
N PHE A 108 19.49 -3.28 3.83
CA PHE A 108 19.39 -4.65 3.32
C PHE A 108 19.12 -4.60 1.83
N TYR A 109 19.62 -5.58 1.10
CA TYR A 109 19.41 -5.66 -0.34
C TYR A 109 18.81 -7.01 -0.71
N LYS A 110 17.93 -6.95 -1.72
CA LYS A 110 17.37 -8.13 -2.37
C LYS A 110 17.56 -8.02 -3.87
N ILE A 111 18.18 -9.02 -4.49
CA ILE A 111 18.66 -8.92 -5.87
C ILE A 111 18.18 -10.12 -6.67
N ARG A 112 17.55 -9.86 -7.80
CA ARG A 112 17.32 -10.84 -8.87
C ARG A 112 18.22 -10.50 -10.05
N LYS A 113 19.27 -11.29 -10.26
CA LYS A 113 20.09 -11.23 -11.48
C LYS A 113 19.38 -11.94 -12.61
N ASN A 114 19.65 -11.59 -13.86
CA ASN A 114 19.06 -12.22 -15.04
C ASN A 114 17.51 -12.20 -15.01
N ALA A 115 16.92 -11.09 -14.54
CA ALA A 115 15.49 -10.85 -14.64
C ALA A 115 15.15 -10.48 -16.09
N ILE A 116 14.09 -11.06 -16.64
CA ILE A 116 13.71 -10.84 -18.04
C ILE A 116 12.35 -10.13 -18.08
N ASP A 117 12.27 -8.96 -18.74
CA ASP A 117 10.98 -8.36 -19.12
C ASP A 117 10.74 -8.58 -20.63
N PRO A 118 10.07 -9.68 -21.02
CA PRO A 118 9.87 -10.02 -22.42
C PRO A 118 8.96 -9.04 -23.18
N ARG A 119 8.33 -8.06 -22.51
CA ARG A 119 7.59 -6.98 -23.20
C ARG A 119 8.51 -5.99 -23.90
N ASN A 120 9.72 -5.83 -23.38
CA ASN A 120 10.75 -4.94 -23.94
C ASN A 120 11.81 -5.72 -24.75
N PHE A 121 11.94 -7.03 -24.51
CA PHE A 121 13.09 -7.84 -24.95
C PHE A 121 12.72 -9.20 -25.56
N LYS A 122 11.57 -9.29 -26.22
CA LYS A 122 11.14 -10.53 -26.88
C LYS A 122 12.20 -10.97 -27.91
N ASP A 123 12.68 -12.20 -27.78
CA ASP A 123 13.64 -12.85 -28.69
C ASP A 123 15.06 -12.24 -28.71
N THR A 124 15.39 -11.27 -27.83
CA THR A 124 16.72 -10.65 -27.78
C THR A 124 17.67 -11.30 -26.77
N GLY A 125 17.14 -12.05 -25.80
CA GLY A 125 17.95 -12.63 -24.72
C GLY A 125 18.44 -11.60 -23.70
N ASP A 126 17.95 -10.35 -23.79
CA ASP A 126 18.36 -9.30 -22.87
C ASP A 126 17.81 -9.58 -21.47
N ALA A 127 18.73 -9.70 -20.51
CA ALA A 127 18.44 -9.94 -19.12
C ALA A 127 19.05 -8.81 -18.27
N GLY A 128 18.29 -8.35 -17.28
CA GLY A 128 18.69 -7.27 -16.38
C GLY A 128 18.94 -7.75 -14.95
N THR A 129 19.30 -6.82 -14.08
CA THR A 129 19.30 -7.04 -12.63
C THR A 129 18.23 -6.16 -12.00
N LEU A 130 17.35 -6.77 -11.20
CA LEU A 130 16.46 -6.04 -10.32
C LEU A 130 17.07 -6.05 -8.92
N ALA A 131 17.15 -4.86 -8.31
CA ALA A 131 17.66 -4.69 -6.97
C ALA A 131 16.69 -3.84 -6.16
N VAL A 132 16.34 -4.30 -4.96
CA VAL A 132 15.56 -3.56 -3.97
C VAL A 132 16.47 -3.26 -2.79
N ARG A 133 16.48 -2.01 -2.33
CA ARG A 133 17.16 -1.58 -1.10
C ARG A 133 16.11 -1.25 -0.05
N TYR A 134 16.20 -1.92 1.09
CA TYR A 134 15.46 -1.58 2.30
C TYR A 134 16.36 -0.78 3.22
N VAL A 135 15.82 0.27 3.84
CA VAL A 135 16.51 1.05 4.87
C VAL A 135 15.60 1.10 6.09
N VAL A 136 16.05 0.54 7.21
CA VAL A 136 15.35 0.62 8.49
C VAL A 136 15.98 1.73 9.31
N GLN A 137 15.15 2.70 9.70
CA GLN A 137 15.56 3.85 10.50
C GLN A 137 14.68 3.95 11.75
N PRO A 138 15.21 4.44 12.88
CA PRO A 138 14.37 4.86 14.00
C PRO A 138 13.47 6.02 13.53
N GLY A 139 12.19 5.95 13.91
CA GLY A 139 11.15 6.93 13.56
C GLY A 139 10.94 8.02 14.60
#